data_AF-X1C7S3-F1
#
_entry.id   AF-X1C7S3-F1
#
_cell.length_a   1.000
_cell.length_b   1.000
_cell.length_c   1.000
_cell.angle_alpha   90.00
_cell.angle_beta   90.00
_cell.angle_gamma   90.00
#
_symmetry.space_group_name_H-M   'P 1'
#
loop_
_entity.id
_entity.type
_entity.pdbx_description
1 polymer ?
#
loop_
_entity_poly.entity_id
_entity_poly.type
_entity_poly.pdbx_seq_one_letter_code
_entity_poly.pdbx_strand_id
1 'polypeptide(L)'
;MLNIKNKKIEKERNVNLTPLLEGSVIEATVLDGGHSLNELKAVIIIFFSLLNEKQKRLYAGLESIKIGRKGDKIISGLLGLNIKTVSRGRHELLSDTSLVDTIRAKGGGRKTIKKN
;
A
#
# COMPACT_ATOMS: atom_id res chain seq x y z
N MET A 1 -7.84 25.63 -33.82
CA MET A 1 -8.40 25.74 -32.46
C MET A 1 -8.31 24.37 -31.78
N LEU A 2 -7.23 24.10 -31.04
CA LEU A 2 -7.02 22.81 -30.35
C LEU A 2 -7.61 22.87 -28.94
N ASN A 3 -8.48 21.90 -28.66
CA ASN A 3 -9.42 21.83 -27.54
C ASN A 3 -8.69 21.77 -26.18
N ILE A 4 -8.73 22.86 -25.43
CA ILE A 4 -8.05 23.09 -24.13
C ILE A 4 -8.46 22.04 -23.06
N LYS A 5 -9.61 21.37 -23.25
CA LYS A 5 -10.12 20.35 -22.32
C LYS A 5 -9.27 19.08 -22.24
N ASN A 6 -8.47 18.75 -23.26
CA ASN A 6 -7.67 17.52 -23.26
C ASN A 6 -6.33 17.63 -22.51
N LYS A 7 -5.85 18.85 -22.22
CA LYS A 7 -4.55 19.06 -21.54
C LYS A 7 -4.61 18.77 -20.04
N LYS A 8 -5.80 18.79 -19.43
CA LYS A 8 -6.00 18.53 -18.00
C LYS A 8 -6.03 17.03 -17.68
N ILE A 9 -6.58 16.22 -18.59
CA ILE A 9 -6.70 14.76 -18.44
C ILE A 9 -5.33 14.07 -18.55
N GLU A 10 -4.46 14.55 -19.45
CA GLU A 10 -3.07 14.08 -19.60
C GLU A 10 -2.20 14.48 -18.39
N LYS A 11 -2.47 15.63 -17.76
CA LYS A 11 -1.74 16.11 -16.59
C LYS A 11 -2.06 15.32 -15.31
N GLU A 12 -3.24 14.68 -15.25
CA GLU A 12 -3.63 13.80 -14.16
C GLU A 12 -3.21 12.34 -14.37
N ARG A 13 -2.87 11.93 -15.60
CA ARG A 13 -2.28 10.60 -15.90
C ARG A 13 -0.79 10.52 -15.56
N ASN A 14 -0.09 11.65 -15.58
CA ASN A 14 1.27 11.79 -15.06
C ASN A 14 1.26 12.17 -13.58
N VAL A 15 0.60 11.35 -12.73
CA VAL A 15 0.93 11.36 -11.31
C VAL A 15 2.35 10.83 -11.21
N ASN A 16 3.31 11.75 -11.23
CA ASN A 16 4.74 11.52 -11.05
C ASN A 16 4.99 10.31 -10.15
N LEU A 17 5.41 9.21 -10.78
CA LEU A 17 5.88 7.97 -10.16
C LEU A 17 7.31 8.11 -9.65
N THR A 18 7.91 9.30 -9.78
CA THR A 18 9.24 9.63 -9.26
C THR A 18 9.42 9.32 -7.76
N PRO A 19 8.40 9.32 -6.87
CA PRO A 19 8.59 8.91 -5.48
C PRO A 19 8.74 7.40 -5.28
N LEU A 20 8.48 6.55 -6.30
CA LEU A 20 8.76 5.11 -6.23
C LEU A 20 10.25 4.80 -6.45
N LEU A 21 11.03 5.79 -6.86
CA LEU A 21 12.42 5.63 -7.32
C LEU A 21 13.41 6.42 -6.44
N GLU A 22 13.00 7.56 -5.86
CA GLU A 22 13.82 8.28 -4.89
C GLU A 22 13.58 7.76 -3.47
N GLY A 23 14.36 6.75 -3.07
CA GLY A 23 14.48 6.39 -1.67
C GLY A 23 14.35 4.89 -1.38
N SER A 24 15.49 4.21 -1.39
CA SER A 24 15.78 2.92 -0.75
C SER A 24 15.31 1.65 -1.45
N VAL A 25 16.22 0.66 -1.43
CA VAL A 25 16.21 -0.73 -1.95
C VAL A 25 16.06 -0.96 -3.45
N ILE A 26 15.17 -0.28 -4.18
CA ILE A 26 14.97 -0.61 -5.62
C ILE A 26 16.14 -0.10 -6.49
N GLU A 27 16.68 1.07 -6.17
CA GLU A 27 17.81 1.67 -6.91
C GLU A 27 19.06 0.76 -6.94
N ALA A 28 19.30 0.00 -5.86
CA ALA A 28 20.41 -0.96 -5.77
C ALA A 28 20.17 -2.23 -6.61
N THR A 29 18.91 -2.65 -6.79
CA THR A 29 18.57 -3.81 -7.64
C THR A 29 18.49 -3.49 -9.13
N VAL A 30 18.20 -2.23 -9.48
CA VAL A 30 18.08 -1.77 -10.88
C VAL A 30 19.43 -1.76 -11.59
N LEU A 31 20.55 -1.77 -10.87
CA LEU A 31 21.89 -1.73 -11.45
C LEU A 31 22.41 -3.08 -11.98
N ASP A 32 21.70 -4.21 -11.76
CA ASP A 32 22.20 -5.55 -12.15
C ASP A 32 21.16 -6.46 -12.86
N GLY A 33 19.85 -6.18 -12.75
CA GLY A 33 18.80 -6.97 -13.39
C GLY A 33 17.99 -6.14 -14.39
N GLY A 34 18.14 -6.41 -15.70
CA GLY A 34 17.55 -5.66 -16.82
C GLY A 34 16.02 -5.69 -16.96
N HIS A 35 15.29 -5.47 -15.86
CA HIS A 35 13.83 -5.45 -15.84
C HIS A 35 13.26 -4.05 -16.07
N SER A 36 12.20 -3.98 -16.87
CA SER A 36 11.50 -2.71 -17.10
C SER A 36 10.66 -2.29 -15.87
N LEU A 37 10.41 -0.99 -15.72
CA LEU A 37 9.54 -0.46 -14.65
C LEU A 37 8.13 -1.10 -14.67
N ASN A 38 7.64 -1.45 -15.85
CA ASN A 38 6.33 -2.09 -16.01
C ASN A 38 6.35 -3.54 -15.53
N GLU A 39 7.43 -4.29 -15.77
CA GLU A 39 7.62 -5.63 -15.21
C GLU A 39 7.64 -5.59 -13.69
N LEU A 40 8.40 -4.67 -13.08
CA LEU A 40 8.46 -4.55 -11.62
C LEU A 40 7.10 -4.22 -11.01
N LYS A 41 6.33 -3.31 -11.64
CA LYS A 41 4.95 -3.02 -11.23
C LYS A 41 4.05 -4.26 -11.33
N ALA A 42 4.15 -5.01 -12.42
CA ALA A 42 3.36 -6.22 -12.61
C ALA A 42 3.68 -7.27 -11.53
N VAL A 43 4.96 -7.49 -11.23
CA VAL A 43 5.40 -8.40 -10.16
C VAL A 43 4.84 -7.96 -8.81
N ILE A 44 4.86 -6.67 -8.48
CA ILE A 44 4.28 -6.15 -7.24
C ILE A 44 2.77 -6.42 -7.17
N ILE A 45 2.03 -6.18 -8.26
CA ILE A 45 0.58 -6.43 -8.30
C ILE A 45 0.27 -7.92 -8.13
N ILE A 46 1.03 -8.80 -8.80
CA ILE A 46 0.89 -10.25 -8.68
C ILE A 46 1.17 -10.68 -7.23
N PHE A 47 2.30 -10.26 -6.66
CA PHE A 47 2.63 -10.56 -5.27
C PHE A 47 1.53 -10.08 -4.31
N PHE A 48 1.06 -8.85 -4.49
CA PHE A 48 0.00 -8.27 -3.67
C PHE A 48 -1.31 -9.08 -3.71
N SER A 49 -1.62 -9.70 -4.86
CA SER A 49 -2.81 -10.55 -4.99
C SER A 49 -2.76 -11.81 -4.13
N LEU A 50 -1.55 -12.31 -3.81
CA LEU A 50 -1.32 -13.51 -3.00
C LEU A 50 -1.47 -13.26 -1.49
N LEU A 51 -1.49 -11.99 -1.07
CA LEU A 51 -1.54 -11.61 0.33
C LEU A 51 -2.97 -11.70 0.89
N ASN A 52 -3.10 -12.03 2.17
CA ASN A 52 -4.37 -11.91 2.88
C ASN A 52 -4.72 -10.44 3.21
N GLU A 53 -5.95 -10.16 3.63
CA GLU A 53 -6.43 -8.78 3.86
C GLU A 53 -5.61 -7.98 4.88
N LYS A 54 -5.07 -8.65 5.90
CA LYS A 54 -4.19 -7.98 6.87
C LYS A 54 -2.82 -7.69 6.27
N GLN A 55 -2.21 -8.68 5.63
CA GLN A 55 -0.92 -8.54 4.96
C GLN A 55 -0.96 -7.46 3.88
N LYS A 56 -2.03 -7.41 3.07
CA LYS A 56 -2.26 -6.35 2.08
C LYS A 56 -2.24 -4.96 2.69
N ARG A 57 -2.97 -4.78 3.80
CA ARG A 57 -3.03 -3.50 4.52
C ARG A 57 -1.66 -3.09 5.06
N LEU A 58 -0.95 -4.01 5.72
CA LEU A 58 0.36 -3.75 6.30
C LEU A 58 1.40 -3.49 5.21
N TYR A 59 1.42 -4.27 4.14
CA TYR A 59 2.30 -4.07 2.99
C TYR A 59 2.09 -2.69 2.36
N ALA A 60 0.83 -2.30 2.11
CA ALA A 60 0.54 -0.97 1.59
C ALA A 60 1.00 0.15 2.55
N GLY A 61 0.84 -0.06 3.86
CA GLY A 61 1.34 0.85 4.89
C GLY A 61 2.87 0.98 4.85
N LEU A 62 3.58 -0.15 4.75
CA LEU A 62 5.05 -0.20 4.66
C LEU A 62 5.55 0.57 3.44
N GLU A 63 4.99 0.28 2.27
CA GLU A 63 5.37 0.97 1.02
C GLU A 63 5.06 2.46 1.09
N SER A 64 3.95 2.86 1.74
CA SER A 64 3.68 4.27 1.97
C SER A 64 4.69 4.94 2.91
N ILE A 65 5.21 4.22 3.92
CA ILE A 65 6.23 4.77 4.83
C ILE A 65 7.53 5.01 4.06
N LYS A 66 7.95 4.05 3.23
CA LYS A 66 9.14 4.17 2.39
C LYS A 66 9.09 5.40 1.47
N ILE A 67 7.94 5.65 0.84
CA ILE A 67 7.72 6.81 -0.05
C ILE A 67 7.63 8.13 0.75
N GLY A 68 7.11 8.09 1.98
CA GLY A 68 6.94 9.28 2.80
C GLY A 68 5.76 10.15 2.37
N ARG A 69 6.01 11.44 2.06
CA ARG A 69 4.94 12.43 1.88
C ARG A 69 4.12 12.11 0.63
N LYS A 70 2.79 12.01 0.80
CA LYS A 70 1.82 11.56 -0.24
C LYS A 70 1.90 10.06 -0.59
N GLY A 71 2.69 9.26 0.13
CA GLY A 71 2.79 7.81 -0.07
C GLY A 71 1.42 7.12 -0.03
N ASP A 72 0.55 7.50 0.91
CA ASP A 72 -0.78 6.87 1.06
C ASP A 72 -1.62 6.98 -0.23
N LYS A 73 -1.55 8.13 -0.91
CA LYS A 73 -2.29 8.39 -2.16
C LYS A 73 -1.68 7.64 -3.34
N ILE A 74 -0.35 7.59 -3.40
CA ILE A 74 0.38 6.90 -4.47
C ILE A 74 0.13 5.39 -4.40
N ILE A 75 0.31 4.79 -3.22
CA ILE A 75 0.11 3.36 -3.01
C ILE A 75 -1.37 2.97 -3.17
N SER A 76 -2.30 3.81 -2.71
CA SER A 76 -3.73 3.62 -2.95
C SER A 76 -4.04 3.52 -4.45
N GLY A 77 -3.46 4.40 -5.27
CA GLY A 77 -3.64 4.35 -6.73
C GLY A 77 -2.97 3.14 -7.38
N LEU A 78 -1.79 2.75 -6.92
CA LEU A 78 -1.05 1.60 -7.46
C LEU A 78 -1.73 0.26 -7.16
N LEU A 79 -2.16 0.05 -5.91
CA LEU A 79 -2.71 -1.23 -5.43
C LEU A 79 -4.24 -1.30 -5.47
N GLY A 80 -4.92 -0.22 -5.89
CA GLY A 80 -6.38 -0.15 -5.93
C GLY A 80 -7.05 -0.19 -4.55
N LEU A 81 -6.35 0.25 -3.50
CA LEU A 81 -6.86 0.28 -2.13
C LEU A 81 -7.47 1.63 -1.77
N ASN A 82 -8.37 1.65 -0.78
CA ASN A 82 -8.80 2.91 -0.16
C ASN A 82 -7.62 3.56 0.59
N ILE A 83 -7.40 4.86 0.42
CA ILE A 83 -6.36 5.65 1.12
C ILE A 83 -6.41 5.43 2.64
N LYS A 84 -7.62 5.30 3.22
CA LYS A 84 -7.79 5.05 4.66
C LYS A 84 -7.23 3.69 5.09
N THR A 85 -7.31 2.67 4.22
CA THR A 85 -6.74 1.34 4.46
C THR A 85 -5.22 1.41 4.51
N VAL A 86 -4.60 2.15 3.58
CA VAL A 86 -3.15 2.35 3.54
C VAL A 86 -2.68 3.10 4.79
N SER A 87 -3.34 4.21 5.12
CA SER A 87 -3.04 5.01 6.31
C SER A 87 -3.16 4.18 7.59
N ARG A 88 -4.20 3.33 7.70
CA ARG A 88 -4.38 2.41 8.83
C ARG A 88 -3.22 1.43 8.93
N GLY A 89 -2.80 0.80 7.84
CA GLY A 89 -1.65 -0.11 7.83
C GLY A 89 -0.36 0.57 8.29
N ARG A 90 -0.12 1.81 7.83
CA ARG A 90 1.01 2.62 8.27
C ARG A 90 0.97 2.94 9.77
N HIS A 91 -0.19 3.31 10.32
CA HIS A 91 -0.33 3.51 11.77
C HIS A 91 -0.14 2.20 12.55
N GLU A 92 -0.69 1.09 12.08
CA GLU A 92 -0.49 -0.25 12.68
C GLU A 92 1.00 -0.64 12.71
N LEU A 93 1.80 -0.27 11.71
CA LEU A 93 3.24 -0.54 11.69
C LEU A 93 4.08 0.40 12.57
N LEU A 94 3.66 1.67 12.68
CA LEU A 94 4.38 2.68 13.45
C LEU A 94 3.98 2.71 14.93
N SER A 95 2.86 2.08 15.27
CA SER A 95 2.46 1.89 16.66
C SER A 95 3.01 0.56 17.16
N ASP A 96 3.66 0.56 18.33
CA ASP A 96 4.16 -0.64 19.04
C ASP A 96 3.03 -1.58 19.53
N THR A 97 1.80 -1.40 19.03
CA THR A 97 0.66 -2.25 19.36
C THR A 97 0.80 -3.57 18.62
N SER A 98 1.50 -4.52 19.25
CA SER A 98 1.71 -5.91 18.85
C SER A 98 0.85 -6.38 17.67
N LEU A 99 1.49 -6.65 16.53
CA LEU A 99 0.91 -7.24 15.31
C LEU A 99 0.30 -8.65 15.51
N VAL A 100 0.19 -9.12 16.75
CA VAL A 100 -0.34 -10.41 17.13
C VAL A 100 -1.85 -10.39 16.97
N ASP A 101 -2.34 -10.93 15.85
CA ASP A 101 -3.74 -11.29 15.74
C ASP A 101 -4.00 -12.43 16.73
N THR A 102 -4.63 -12.11 17.84
CA THR A 102 -5.54 -13.08 18.42
C THR A 102 -6.73 -13.17 17.47
N ILE A 103 -7.06 -14.37 16.97
CA ILE A 103 -8.22 -14.65 16.10
C ILE A 103 -9.52 -14.05 16.67
N ARG A 104 -9.57 -13.83 17.99
CA ARG A 104 -10.62 -13.08 18.68
C ARG A 104 -10.02 -11.93 19.46
N ALA A 105 -10.71 -10.79 19.51
CA ALA A 105 -10.41 -9.76 20.50
C ALA A 105 -10.53 -10.33 21.92
N LYS A 106 -9.75 -9.80 22.88
CA LYS A 106 -9.94 -10.11 24.30
C LYS A 106 -11.39 -9.82 24.69
N GLY A 107 -12.11 -10.83 25.18
CA GLY A 107 -13.53 -10.71 25.52
C GLY A 107 -14.52 -10.96 24.36
N GLY A 108 -14.06 -11.31 23.15
CA GLY A 108 -14.91 -11.67 22.01
C GLY A 108 -15.52 -13.09 22.07
N GLY A 109 -15.51 -13.72 23.24
CA GLY A 109 -16.16 -15.00 23.49
C GLY A 109 -17.66 -14.83 23.72
N ARG A 110 -18.43 -15.91 23.55
CA ARG A 110 -19.85 -15.93 23.94
C ARG A 110 -19.95 -15.64 25.45
N LYS A 111 -20.80 -14.69 25.84
CA LYS A 111 -21.07 -14.40 27.26
C LYS A 111 -21.53 -15.69 27.96
N THR A 112 -20.96 -15.99 29.12
CA THR A 112 -21.32 -17.17 29.92
C THR A 112 -22.79 -17.09 30.32
N ILE A 113 -23.59 -18.09 29.94
CA ILE A 113 -24.98 -18.19 30.40
C ILE A 113 -24.93 -18.52 31.89
N LYS A 114 -25.41 -17.62 32.75
CA LYS A 114 -25.56 -17.90 34.17
C LYS A 114 -26.62 -18.99 34.31
N LYS A 115 -26.25 -20.14 34.89
CA LYS A 115 -27.20 -21.20 35.23
C LYS A 115 -27.82 -20.83 36.58
N ASN A 116 -29.15 -20.75 36.64
CA ASN A 116 -29.90 -20.63 37.89
C ASN A 116 -29.89 -21.96 38.64
#